data_AF-A0A6V7TRM8-F1
#
_entry.id   AF-A0A6V7TRM8-F1
#
_cell.length_a   1.000
_cell.length_b   1.000
_cell.length_c   1.000
_cell.angle_alpha   90.00
_cell.angle_beta   90.00
_cell.angle_gamma   90.00
#
_symmetry.space_group_name_H-M   'P 1'
#
loop_
_entity.id
_entity.type
_entity.pdbx_description
1 polymer ?
#
loop_
_entity_poly.entity_id
_entity_poly.type
_entity_poly.pdbx_seq_one_letter_code
_entity_poly.pdbx_strand_id
1 'polypeptide(L)'
;MNEGNRFPKIYLEGSKLTRLYDLVIKHIITSKDCSKMVPNIVLDFSDSPNFKLSERAEKIGNYQLDDVKFTNYQISNIYNPKLRFSLWKGKLLDDGSIFCFEIRKIEE
;
A
#
# COMPACT_ATOMS: atom_id res chain seq x y z
N MET A 1 12.32 -6.38 -29.04
CA MET A 1 11.13 -5.92 -28.29
C MET A 1 11.63 -5.16 -27.09
N ASN A 2 11.33 -3.87 -27.00
CA ASN A 2 11.65 -3.06 -25.83
C ASN A 2 10.73 -3.52 -24.70
N GLU A 3 11.23 -4.34 -23.78
CA GLU A 3 10.57 -4.63 -22.51
C GLU A 3 10.56 -3.31 -21.72
N GLY A 4 9.60 -2.44 -22.03
CA GLY A 4 9.50 -1.11 -21.46
C GLY A 4 9.61 -1.21 -19.95
N ASN A 5 10.64 -0.56 -19.39
CA ASN A 5 11.03 -0.57 -17.98
C ASN A 5 9.86 -0.86 -17.03
N ARG A 6 9.64 -2.13 -16.70
CA ARG A 6 8.72 -2.52 -15.65
C ARG A 6 9.46 -2.29 -14.36
N PHE A 7 9.13 -1.22 -13.63
CA PHE A 7 9.64 -1.02 -12.29
C PHE A 7 8.98 -2.06 -11.38
N PRO A 8 9.70 -3.09 -10.91
CA PRO A 8 9.08 -4.13 -10.08
C PRO A 8 8.79 -3.59 -8.67
N LYS A 9 9.47 -2.52 -8.28
CA LYS A 9 9.34 -1.87 -6.98
C LYS A 9 9.56 -0.37 -7.11
N ILE A 10 8.71 0.40 -6.46
CA ILE A 10 8.90 1.83 -6.21
C ILE A 10 9.06 2.00 -4.70
N TYR A 11 10.09 2.74 -4.28
CA TYR A 11 10.30 3.14 -2.89
C TYR A 11 10.37 4.66 -2.85
N LEU A 12 9.56 5.27 -1.98
CA LEU A 12 9.50 6.71 -1.81
C LEU A 12 9.54 7.03 -0.31
N GLU A 13 10.33 8.02 0.05
CA GLU A 13 10.48 8.50 1.42
C GLU A 13 10.16 9.99 1.50
N GLY A 14 9.42 10.42 2.53
CA GLY A 14 9.27 11.83 2.85
C GLY A 14 7.97 12.23 3.55
N SER A 15 7.91 13.49 4.00
CA SER A 15 6.85 14.05 4.85
C SER A 15 5.50 14.31 4.14
N LYS A 16 5.47 14.34 2.80
CA LYS A 16 4.27 14.71 2.02
C LYS A 16 3.66 13.54 1.23
N LEU A 17 3.98 12.31 1.62
CA LEU A 17 3.53 11.12 0.91
C LEU A 17 2.06 10.75 1.18
N THR A 18 1.37 11.38 2.16
CA THR A 18 -0.03 11.07 2.48
C THR A 18 -0.96 11.24 1.28
N ARG A 19 -0.80 12.33 0.53
CA ARG A 19 -1.59 12.58 -0.69
C ARG A 19 -1.29 11.55 -1.78
N LEU A 20 -0.04 11.11 -1.86
CA LEU A 20 0.37 10.10 -2.82
C LEU A 20 -0.26 8.75 -2.48
N TYR A 21 -0.27 8.37 -1.20
CA TYR A 21 -0.96 7.19 -0.72
C TYR A 21 -2.44 7.22 -1.13
N ASP A 22 -3.17 8.31 -0.84
CA ASP A 22 -4.59 8.41 -1.19
C ASP A 22 -4.83 8.26 -2.70
N LEU A 23 -3.96 8.86 -3.51
CA LEU A 23 -4.00 8.74 -4.98
C LEU A 23 -3.72 7.30 -5.44
N VAL A 24 -2.72 6.63 -4.86
CA VAL A 24 -2.36 5.25 -5.18
C VAL A 24 -3.50 4.31 -4.81
N ILE A 25 -4.07 4.41 -3.61
CA ILE A 25 -5.19 3.58 -3.16
C ILE A 25 -6.41 3.82 -4.06
N LYS A 26 -6.76 5.08 -4.33
CA LYS A 26 -7.86 5.42 -5.24
C LYS A 26 -7.64 4.83 -6.63
N HIS A 27 -6.42 4.93 -7.16
CA HIS A 27 -6.07 4.39 -8.47
C HIS A 27 -6.18 2.85 -8.49
N ILE A 28 -5.68 2.16 -7.47
CA ILE A 28 -5.79 0.71 -7.34
C ILE A 28 -7.26 0.28 -7.33
N ILE A 29 -8.11 0.96 -6.55
CA ILE A 29 -9.53 0.61 -6.42
C ILE A 29 -10.29 0.87 -7.72
N THR A 30 -10.04 2.01 -8.38
CA THR A 30 -10.93 2.54 -9.42
C THR A 30 -10.37 2.54 -10.84
N SER A 31 -9.12 2.11 -11.08
CA SER A 31 -8.61 2.07 -12.45
C SER A 31 -9.29 0.97 -13.26
N LYS A 32 -9.67 1.29 -14.50
CA LYS A 32 -10.16 0.30 -15.48
C LYS A 32 -9.02 -0.37 -16.23
N ASP A 33 -7.94 0.37 -16.47
CA ASP A 33 -6.71 -0.17 -17.06
C ASP A 33 -5.71 -0.45 -15.96
N CYS A 34 -5.48 -1.74 -15.70
CA CYS A 34 -4.56 -2.21 -14.67
C CYS A 34 -3.27 -2.80 -15.26
N SER A 35 -3.09 -2.72 -16.59
CA SER A 35 -1.95 -3.35 -17.30
C SER A 35 -0.58 -2.80 -16.87
N LYS A 36 -0.57 -1.56 -16.35
CA LYS A 36 0.63 -0.82 -15.93
C LYS A 36 0.74 -0.62 -14.41
N MET A 37 -0.08 -1.31 -13.61
CA MET A 37 0.02 -1.17 -12.16
C MET A 37 1.36 -1.73 -11.67
N VAL A 38 2.04 -0.93 -10.86
CA VAL A 38 3.30 -1.30 -10.22
C VAL A 38 3.00 -2.36 -9.16
N PRO A 39 3.73 -3.50 -9.16
CA PRO A 39 3.40 -4.62 -8.29
C PRO A 39 3.86 -4.41 -6.85
N ASN A 40 4.84 -3.55 -6.58
CA ASN A 40 5.29 -3.23 -5.22
C ASN A 40 5.55 -1.72 -5.08
N ILE A 41 4.86 -1.07 -4.14
CA ILE A 41 5.06 0.33 -3.78
C ILE A 41 5.29 0.41 -2.28
N VAL A 42 6.42 0.96 -1.88
CA VAL A 42 6.75 1.25 -0.48
C VAL A 42 6.78 2.76 -0.28
N LEU A 43 6.03 3.22 0.71
CA LEU A 43 5.99 4.61 1.16
C LEU A 43 6.49 4.67 2.60
N ASP A 44 7.61 5.35 2.80
CA ASP A 44 8.26 5.56 4.09
C ASP A 44 8.01 7.00 4.56
N PHE A 45 7.39 7.15 5.71
CA PHE A 45 6.90 8.43 6.20
C PHE A 45 7.80 8.92 7.31
N SER A 46 8.37 10.12 7.12
CA SER A 46 9.16 10.80 8.15
C SER A 46 8.29 11.36 9.29
N ASP A 47 7.00 11.52 9.05
CA ASP A 47 5.99 11.97 10.02
C ASP A 47 4.94 10.86 10.17
N SER A 48 4.07 10.94 11.19
CA SER A 48 2.95 10.00 11.36
C SER A 48 1.68 10.47 10.63
N PRO A 49 1.43 10.02 9.38
CA PRO A 49 0.24 10.38 8.61
C PRO A 49 -1.03 9.71 9.14
N ASN A 50 -2.11 10.48 9.22
CA ASN A 50 -3.42 9.91 9.54
C ASN A 50 -4.04 9.25 8.31
N PHE A 51 -3.79 7.96 8.13
CA PHE A 51 -4.39 7.18 7.05
C PHE A 51 -5.79 6.68 7.38
N LYS A 52 -6.74 7.07 6.54
CA LYS A 52 -8.03 6.41 6.43
C LYS A 52 -7.94 5.36 5.33
N LEU A 53 -7.96 4.10 5.73
CA LEU A 53 -8.19 3.03 4.76
C LEU A 53 -9.61 3.16 4.22
N SER A 54 -9.78 2.93 2.92
CA SER A 54 -11.12 2.91 2.33
C SER A 54 -11.98 1.85 3.02
N GLU A 55 -13.30 2.03 3.07
CA GLU A 55 -14.25 1.02 3.57
C GLU A 55 -14.10 -0.36 2.91
N ARG A 56 -13.46 -0.41 1.73
CA ARG A 56 -13.20 -1.63 0.97
C ARG A 56 -11.91 -2.37 1.35
N ALA A 57 -11.14 -1.85 2.30
CA ALA A 57 -9.95 -2.53 2.80
C ALA A 57 -10.37 -3.55 3.86
N GLU A 58 -10.24 -4.82 3.54
CA GLU A 58 -10.50 -5.92 4.48
C GLU A 58 -9.26 -6.13 5.33
N LYS A 59 -9.40 -6.11 6.66
CA LYS A 59 -8.30 -6.45 7.55
C LYS A 59 -8.11 -7.96 7.56
N ILE A 60 -6.95 -8.43 7.12
CA ILE A 60 -6.64 -9.86 7.01
C ILE A 60 -5.69 -10.37 8.11
N GLY A 61 -5.03 -9.46 8.84
CA GLY A 61 -4.19 -9.89 9.96
C GLY A 61 -3.49 -8.76 10.71
N ASN A 62 -2.83 -9.14 11.80
CA ASN A 62 -1.83 -8.31 12.47
C ASN A 62 -0.58 -9.15 12.69
N TYR A 63 0.56 -8.51 12.67
CA TYR A 63 1.85 -9.08 13.01
C TYR A 63 2.59 -8.10 13.92
N GLN A 64 3.36 -8.61 14.87
CA GLN A 64 4.18 -7.78 15.75
C GLN A 64 5.63 -8.26 15.62
N LEU A 65 6.53 -7.31 15.44
CA LEU A 65 7.97 -7.51 15.40
C LEU A 65 8.60 -6.44 16.27
N ASP A 66 9.24 -6.86 17.37
CA ASP A 66 9.81 -5.97 18.37
C ASP A 66 8.80 -4.88 18.79
N ASP A 67 9.18 -3.61 18.66
CA ASP A 67 8.37 -2.44 19.00
C ASP A 67 7.48 -1.96 17.86
N VAL A 68 7.26 -2.82 16.85
CA VAL A 68 6.42 -2.51 15.69
C VAL A 68 5.23 -3.44 15.59
N LYS A 69 4.04 -2.84 15.45
CA LYS A 69 2.83 -3.53 15.03
C LYS A 69 2.53 -3.29 13.55
N PHE A 70 2.53 -4.36 12.79
CA PHE A 70 2.05 -4.38 11.42
C PHE A 70 0.59 -4.80 11.38
N THR A 71 -0.22 -4.07 10.63
CA THR A 71 -1.58 -4.48 10.28
C THR A 71 -1.65 -4.71 8.77
N ASN A 72 -2.12 -5.89 8.37
CA ASN A 72 -2.25 -6.26 6.97
C ASN A 72 -3.71 -6.14 6.53
N TYR A 73 -3.92 -5.50 5.39
CA TYR A 73 -5.21 -5.35 4.74
C TYR A 73 -5.15 -5.86 3.32
N GLN A 74 -6.29 -6.24 2.78
CA GLN A 74 -6.47 -6.58 1.38
C GLN A 74 -7.42 -5.58 0.73
N ILE A 75 -7.07 -5.11 -0.46
CA ILE A 75 -7.96 -4.34 -1.33
C ILE A 75 -8.07 -5.01 -2.69
N SER A 76 -9.25 -4.93 -3.29
CA SER A 76 -9.53 -5.41 -4.65
C SER A 76 -9.97 -4.25 -5.54
N ASN A 77 -9.63 -4.35 -6.82
CA ASN A 77 -10.12 -3.42 -7.83
C ASN A 77 -11.60 -3.69 -8.12
N ILE A 78 -12.39 -2.64 -8.29
CA ILE A 78 -13.85 -2.74 -8.45
C ILE A 78 -14.28 -3.24 -9.83
N TYR A 79 -13.43 -3.06 -10.84
CA TYR A 79 -13.65 -3.48 -12.22
C TYR A 79 -12.95 -4.81 -12.53
N ASN A 80 -11.94 -5.21 -11.74
CA ASN A 80 -11.24 -6.48 -11.86
C ASN A 80 -10.95 -7.10 -10.48
N PRO A 81 -11.91 -7.85 -9.88
CA PRO A 81 -11.75 -8.42 -8.54
C PRO A 81 -10.59 -9.42 -8.38
N LYS A 82 -10.11 -10.01 -9.48
CA LYS A 82 -8.92 -10.88 -9.47
C LYS A 82 -7.64 -10.09 -9.17
N LEU A 83 -7.64 -8.80 -9.50
CA LEU A 83 -6.53 -7.92 -9.16
C LEU A 83 -6.66 -7.47 -7.69
N ARG A 84 -5.81 -8.06 -6.85
CA ARG A 84 -5.78 -7.83 -5.41
C ARG A 84 -4.42 -7.29 -4.99
N PHE A 85 -4.43 -6.47 -3.94
CA PHE A 85 -3.23 -5.95 -3.30
C PHE A 85 -3.32 -6.16 -1.79
N SER A 86 -2.18 -6.54 -1.22
CA SER A 86 -1.93 -6.48 0.22
C SER A 86 -1.40 -5.10 0.59
N LEU A 87 -1.83 -4.59 1.74
CA LEU A 87 -1.45 -3.31 2.32
C LEU A 87 -0.93 -3.57 3.72
N TRP A 88 0.36 -3.35 3.92
CA TRP A 88 1.01 -3.47 5.21
C TRP A 88 1.19 -2.10 5.81
N LYS A 89 0.58 -1.88 6.97
CA LYS A 89 0.71 -0.65 7.76
C LYS A 89 1.58 -0.94 8.99
N GLY A 90 2.78 -0.38 9.02
CA GLY A 90 3.67 -0.41 10.19
C GLY A 90 3.36 0.73 11.15
N LYS A 91 3.21 0.42 12.44
CA LYS A 91 2.95 1.39 13.50
C LYS A 91 3.87 1.08 14.69
N LEU A 92 4.59 2.08 15.21
CA LEU A 92 5.37 1.96 16.43
C LEU A 92 4.45 1.75 17.64
N LEU A 93 4.88 0.97 18.62
CA LEU A 93 4.09 0.66 19.82
C LEU A 93 4.10 1.77 20.86
N ASP A 94 5.15 2.59 20.89
CA ASP A 94 5.40 3.63 21.89
C ASP A 94 4.49 4.85 21.72
N ASP A 95 4.51 5.49 20.56
CA ASP A 95 3.78 6.72 20.26
C ASP A 95 2.64 6.49 19.24
N GLY A 96 2.60 5.29 18.64
CA GLY A 96 1.64 4.97 17.62
C GLY A 96 1.93 5.62 16.27
N SER A 97 3.15 6.08 16.03
CA SER A 97 3.57 6.68 14.79
C SER A 97 3.59 5.66 13.68
N ILE A 98 3.07 6.05 12.54
CA ILE A 98 3.10 5.23 11.35
C ILE A 98 4.32 5.63 10.56
N PHE A 99 5.22 4.68 10.33
CA PHE A 99 6.47 4.93 9.61
C PHE A 99 6.47 4.29 8.22
N CYS A 100 5.72 3.21 7.96
CA CYS A 100 5.79 2.53 6.67
C CYS A 100 4.44 2.01 6.16
N PHE A 101 4.22 2.19 4.86
CA PHE A 101 3.22 1.48 4.08
C PHE A 101 3.85 0.72 2.93
N GLU A 102 3.61 -0.58 2.87
CA GLU A 102 3.91 -1.39 1.69
C GLU A 102 2.61 -1.83 1.02
N ILE A 103 2.54 -1.64 -0.30
CA ILE A 103 1.44 -2.03 -1.16
C ILE A 103 2.01 -3.06 -2.13
N ARG A 104 1.54 -4.30 -2.04
CA ARG A 104 2.05 -5.40 -2.86
C ARG A 104 0.92 -6.12 -3.57
N LYS A 105 0.99 -6.20 -4.90
CA LYS A 105 0.09 -7.00 -5.73
C LYS A 105 0.18 -8.46 -5.31
N ILE A 106 -0.96 -9.11 -5.20
CA ILE A 106 -1.06 -10.54 -4.94
C ILE A 106 -1.08 -11.23 -6.31
N GLU A 107 -0.11 -12.09 -6.56
CA GLU A 107 -0.07 -12.95 -7.75
C GLU A 107 -0.74 -14.29 -7.38
N GLU A 108 -1.61 -14.78 -8.26
CA GLU A 108 -2.28 -16.10 -8.16
C GLU A 108 -1.46 -17.17 -8.88
#